data_AF-A0A0S6U1S9-F1
#
_entry.id   AF-A0A0S6U1S9-F1
#
_cell.length_a   1.000
_cell.length_b   1.000
_cell.length_c   1.000
_cell.angle_alpha   90.00
_cell.angle_beta   90.00
_cell.angle_gamma   90.00
#
_symmetry.space_group_name_H-M   'P 1'
#
loop_
_entity.id
_entity.type
_entity.pdbx_description
1 polymer ?
#
loop_
_entity_poly.entity_id
_entity_poly.type
_entity_poly.pdbx_seq_one_letter_code
_entity_poly.pdbx_strand_id
1 'polypeptide(L)'
;MKKKQICILVLLGILILLSSLGIHYYKNNKAFIGILFSDASIKDSELKILNENLHNKKSIKLNAMDAPMVSYINNSVYIPTSLDNKLFYIDNNFKVSEEKVDDGASFVRTKKNGQLILFNLPRNKINGDNNRVYFSHNNKKNTLDIKNSLLLCGDFDNKYIYVVGAKFDSDTDTETYLFIIDRSNFKLVEEKKMPTNVRVISTELIDNKLFISVDTKVDYFLYYDILDKK
;
A
#
# COMPACT_ATOMS: atom_id res chain seq x y z
N MET A 1 -44.93 -39.71 -8.54
CA MET A 1 -44.91 -38.31 -9.04
C MET A 1 -44.79 -37.25 -7.94
N LYS A 2 -45.57 -37.30 -6.84
CA LYS A 2 -45.55 -36.28 -5.76
C LYS A 2 -44.17 -35.98 -5.16
N LYS A 3 -43.34 -36.99 -4.86
CA LYS A 3 -41.99 -36.78 -4.30
C LYS A 3 -41.03 -36.01 -5.23
N LYS A 4 -41.09 -36.25 -6.54
CA LYS A 4 -40.29 -35.53 -7.55
C LYS A 4 -40.70 -34.05 -7.63
N GLN A 5 -41.99 -33.77 -7.62
CA GLN A 5 -42.52 -32.39 -7.60
C GLN A 5 -42.12 -31.65 -6.32
N ILE A 6 -42.17 -32.31 -5.16
CA ILE A 6 -41.72 -31.73 -3.89
C ILE A 6 -40.21 -31.40 -3.93
N CYS A 7 -39.36 -32.32 -4.42
CA CYS A 7 -37.94 -32.04 -4.58
C CYS A 7 -37.68 -30.85 -5.53
N ILE A 8 -38.40 -30.77 -6.65
CA ILE A 8 -38.26 -29.66 -7.60
C ILE A 8 -38.66 -28.33 -6.95
N LEU A 9 -39.76 -28.30 -6.19
CA LEU A 9 -40.20 -27.11 -5.45
C LEU A 9 -39.20 -26.66 -4.39
N VAL A 10 -38.60 -27.60 -3.66
CA VAL A 10 -37.55 -27.30 -2.66
C VAL A 10 -36.30 -26.72 -3.33
N LEU A 11 -35.84 -27.30 -4.45
CA LEU A 11 -34.71 -26.80 -5.22
C LEU A 11 -34.96 -25.38 -5.76
N LEU A 12 -36.16 -25.12 -6.28
CA LEU A 12 -36.57 -23.77 -6.71
C LEU A 12 -36.58 -22.77 -5.56
N GLY A 13 -37.09 -23.17 -4.39
CA GLY A 13 -37.07 -22.34 -3.19
C GLY A 13 -35.65 -21.98 -2.76
N ILE A 14 -34.72 -22.95 -2.77
CA ILE A 14 -33.30 -22.72 -2.47
C ILE A 14 -32.66 -21.78 -3.50
N LEU A 15 -32.95 -21.97 -4.79
CA LEU A 15 -32.39 -21.14 -5.86
C LEU A 15 -32.84 -19.67 -5.72
N ILE A 16 -34.12 -19.45 -5.42
CA ILE A 16 -34.68 -18.11 -5.17
C ILE A 16 -34.02 -17.49 -3.95
N LEU A 17 -33.85 -18.24 -2.86
CA LEU A 17 -33.19 -17.76 -1.64
C LEU A 17 -31.72 -17.37 -1.90
N LEU A 18 -30.98 -18.20 -2.64
CA LEU A 18 -29.59 -17.92 -3.02
C LEU A 18 -29.49 -16.70 -3.93
N SER A 19 -30.41 -16.55 -4.88
CA SER A 19 -30.45 -15.39 -5.77
C SER A 19 -30.76 -14.08 -5.04
N SER A 20 -31.67 -14.10 -4.05
CA SER A 20 -32.00 -12.92 -3.26
C SER A 20 -30.86 -12.52 -2.32
N LEU A 21 -30.18 -13.51 -1.71
CA LEU A 21 -28.95 -13.31 -0.94
C LEU A 21 -27.84 -12.73 -1.82
N GLY A 22 -27.66 -13.23 -3.04
CA GLY A 22 -26.68 -12.72 -4.00
C GLY A 22 -26.93 -11.27 -4.41
N ILE A 23 -28.19 -10.91 -4.70
CA ILE A 23 -28.59 -9.54 -5.03
C ILE A 23 -28.39 -8.61 -3.84
N HIS A 24 -28.76 -9.03 -2.62
CA HIS A 24 -28.57 -8.23 -1.42
C HIS A 24 -27.08 -8.01 -1.12
N TYR A 25 -26.27 -9.05 -1.27
CA TYR A 25 -24.81 -8.98 -1.12
C TYR A 25 -24.18 -8.02 -2.15
N TYR A 26 -24.58 -8.12 -3.41
CA TYR A 26 -24.08 -7.24 -4.48
C TYR A 26 -24.51 -5.78 -4.26
N LYS A 27 -25.74 -5.54 -3.81
CA LYS A 27 -26.28 -4.20 -3.54
C LYS A 27 -25.60 -3.53 -2.34
N ASN A 28 -25.11 -4.31 -1.36
CA ASN A 28 -24.37 -3.79 -0.21
C ASN A 28 -22.86 -3.60 -0.50
N ASN A 29 -22.29 -4.34 -1.45
CA ASN A 29 -20.90 -4.18 -1.90
C ASN A 29 -20.77 -3.15 -3.03
N LYS A 30 -21.32 -1.94 -2.83
CA LYS A 30 -21.04 -0.84 -3.76
C LYS A 30 -19.60 -0.38 -3.60
N ALA A 31 -18.88 -0.27 -4.72
CA ALA A 31 -17.59 0.39 -4.76
C ALA A 31 -17.72 1.81 -4.20
N PHE A 32 -16.79 2.18 -3.32
CA PHE A 32 -16.70 3.52 -2.76
C PHE A 32 -15.31 4.07 -3.07
N ILE A 33 -15.23 5.38 -3.29
CA ILE A 33 -13.97 6.09 -3.50
C ILE A 33 -13.62 6.78 -2.19
N GLY A 34 -12.38 6.62 -1.73
CA GLY A 34 -11.85 7.32 -0.57
C GLY A 34 -10.84 8.39 -1.00
N ILE A 35 -10.95 9.59 -0.45
CA ILE A 35 -9.94 10.65 -0.61
C ILE A 35 -9.40 11.00 0.77
N LEU A 36 -8.11 10.80 0.97
CA LEU A 36 -7.39 11.25 2.17
C LEU A 36 -6.91 12.68 1.94
N PHE A 37 -7.42 13.60 2.76
CA PHE A 37 -6.92 14.96 2.88
C PHE A 37 -5.94 14.99 4.04
N SER A 38 -4.68 15.30 3.74
CA SER A 38 -3.63 15.44 4.74
C SER A 38 -2.67 16.55 4.35
N ASP A 39 -2.17 17.24 5.37
CA ASP A 39 -1.23 18.35 5.23
C ASP A 39 -0.33 18.36 6.48
N ALA A 40 0.95 18.65 6.30
CA ALA A 40 1.90 18.77 7.41
C ALA A 40 1.64 20.00 8.31
N SER A 41 0.85 20.96 7.85
CA SER A 41 0.45 22.16 8.58
C SER A 41 -0.88 22.04 9.34
N ILE A 42 -1.66 20.98 9.08
CA ILE A 42 -2.96 20.76 9.69
C ILE A 42 -2.86 19.59 10.68
N LYS A 43 -3.36 19.81 11.89
CA LYS A 43 -3.27 18.83 12.98
C LYS A 43 -3.98 17.51 12.69
N ASP A 44 -5.13 17.58 12.02
CA ASP A 44 -5.98 16.43 11.75
C ASP A 44 -6.05 16.15 10.25
N SER A 45 -5.84 14.90 9.87
CA SER A 45 -6.12 14.39 8.53
C SER A 45 -7.58 13.92 8.43
N GLU A 46 -8.15 13.92 7.23
CA GLU A 46 -9.54 13.51 7.00
C GLU A 46 -9.65 12.53 5.83
N LEU A 47 -10.22 11.35 6.06
CA LEU A 47 -10.63 10.45 4.99
C LEU A 47 -12.09 10.69 4.65
N LYS A 48 -12.37 11.17 3.44
CA LYS A 48 -13.73 11.29 2.90
C LYS A 48 -14.06 10.10 2.02
N ILE A 49 -15.14 9.41 2.35
CA ILE A 49 -15.67 8.28 1.59
C ILE A 49 -16.82 8.80 0.75
N LEU A 50 -16.73 8.60 -0.55
CA LEU A 50 -17.68 9.05 -1.55
C LEU A 50 -18.57 7.91 -2.01
N ASN A 51 -19.81 8.24 -2.39
CA ASN A 51 -20.71 7.31 -3.06
C ASN A 51 -20.44 7.26 -4.58
N GLU A 52 -21.25 6.48 -5.31
CA GLU A 52 -21.16 6.31 -6.77
C GLU A 52 -21.33 7.63 -7.56
N ASN A 53 -21.98 8.63 -6.97
CA ASN A 53 -22.17 9.96 -7.54
C ASN A 53 -21.10 10.97 -7.05
N LEU A 54 -20.01 10.49 -6.45
CA LEU A 54 -18.92 11.30 -5.88
C LEU A 54 -19.33 12.26 -4.76
N HIS A 55 -20.52 12.07 -4.17
CA HIS A 55 -20.95 12.84 -3.00
C HIS A 55 -20.40 12.23 -1.71
N ASN A 56 -20.10 13.08 -0.73
CA ASN A 56 -19.62 12.65 0.57
C ASN A 56 -20.67 11.76 1.27
N LYS A 57 -20.31 10.51 1.53
CA LYS A 57 -21.10 9.54 2.28
C LYS A 57 -20.69 9.53 3.76
N LYS A 58 -19.39 9.63 4.04
CA LYS A 58 -18.85 9.60 5.40
C LYS A 58 -17.50 10.30 5.46
N SER A 59 -17.32 11.12 6.49
CA SER A 59 -16.04 11.74 6.85
C SER A 59 -15.47 11.06 8.09
N ILE A 60 -14.19 10.69 8.03
CA ILE A 60 -13.45 10.09 9.15
C ILE A 60 -12.27 10.99 9.45
N LYS A 61 -12.26 11.60 10.65
CA LYS A 61 -11.12 12.38 11.13
C LYS A 61 -10.07 11.46 11.76
N LEU A 62 -8.82 11.75 11.48
CA LEU A 62 -7.64 11.08 12.01
C LEU A 62 -6.82 12.13 12.74
N ASN A 63 -6.54 11.90 14.03
CA ASN A 63 -5.69 12.78 14.83
C ASN A 63 -4.21 12.53 14.47
N ALA A 64 -3.85 13.06 13.31
CA ALA A 64 -2.67 12.73 12.54
C ALA A 64 -2.26 13.90 11.66
N MET A 65 -1.08 14.44 11.89
CA MET A 65 -0.37 15.30 10.96
C MET A 65 0.31 14.44 9.90
N ASP A 66 0.33 14.94 8.66
CA ASP A 66 1.06 14.35 7.53
C ASP A 66 0.91 12.82 7.42
N ALA A 67 -0.28 12.40 6.98
CA ALA A 67 -0.63 11.06 6.58
C ALA A 67 -0.40 10.92 5.08
N PRO A 68 0.78 10.46 4.63
CA PRO A 68 1.25 10.66 3.26
C PRO A 68 0.54 9.78 2.24
N MET A 69 -0.10 8.68 2.67
CA MET A 69 -0.79 7.76 1.78
C MET A 69 -1.73 6.80 2.49
N VAL A 70 -2.42 5.98 1.69
CA VAL A 70 -3.30 4.91 2.14
C VAL A 70 -2.94 3.60 1.44
N SER A 71 -3.10 2.48 2.14
CA SER A 71 -3.15 1.14 1.54
C SER A 71 -4.48 0.48 1.87
N TYR A 72 -5.14 -0.07 0.85
CA TYR A 72 -6.43 -0.74 1.00
C TYR A 72 -6.31 -2.24 0.72
N ILE A 73 -6.78 -3.05 1.66
CA ILE A 73 -6.84 -4.51 1.51
C ILE A 73 -7.96 -5.10 2.36
N ASN A 74 -8.63 -6.15 1.85
CA ASN A 74 -9.66 -6.90 2.59
C ASN A 74 -10.73 -5.99 3.23
N ASN A 75 -11.15 -4.95 2.50
CA ASN A 75 -12.10 -3.93 2.97
C ASN A 75 -11.64 -3.10 4.17
N SER A 76 -10.33 -3.04 4.41
CA SER A 76 -9.71 -2.22 5.45
C SER A 76 -8.69 -1.27 4.86
N VAL A 77 -8.53 -0.11 5.50
CA VAL A 77 -7.58 0.94 5.11
C VAL A 77 -6.49 1.05 6.17
N TYR A 78 -5.24 1.11 5.72
CA TYR A 78 -4.06 1.38 6.53
C TYR A 78 -3.50 2.75 6.15
N ILE A 79 -3.21 3.58 7.14
CA ILE A 79 -2.73 4.96 6.94
C ILE A 79 -1.58 5.20 7.91
N PRO A 80 -0.33 5.27 7.42
CA PRO A 80 0.81 5.64 8.25
C PRO A 80 0.80 7.15 8.48
N THR A 81 1.52 7.60 9.51
CA THR A 81 1.91 9.00 9.67
C THR A 81 3.42 9.11 9.60
N SER A 82 3.91 10.17 8.97
CA SER A 82 5.34 10.43 8.82
C SER A 82 5.96 11.05 10.08
N LEU A 83 5.17 11.86 10.82
CA LEU A 83 5.67 12.65 11.96
C LEU A 83 5.16 12.20 13.33
N ASP A 84 3.94 11.64 13.40
CA ASP A 84 3.29 11.30 14.67
C ASP A 84 3.61 9.88 15.17
N ASN A 85 4.36 9.09 14.38
CA ASN A 85 4.69 7.69 14.65
C ASN A 85 3.44 6.83 14.95
N LYS A 86 2.44 6.92 14.08
CA LYS A 86 1.18 6.18 14.18
C LYS A 86 0.89 5.39 12.91
N LEU A 87 0.22 4.26 13.08
CA LEU A 87 -0.44 3.53 12.01
C LEU A 87 -1.93 3.44 12.32
N PHE A 88 -2.75 4.08 11.50
CA PHE A 88 -4.19 3.98 11.59
C PHE A 88 -4.68 2.78 10.79
N TYR A 89 -5.66 2.10 11.37
CA TYR A 89 -6.41 1.02 10.75
C TYR A 89 -7.89 1.38 10.75
N ILE A 90 -8.51 1.38 9.59
CA ILE A 90 -9.95 1.61 9.43
C ILE A 90 -10.56 0.32 8.91
N ASP A 91 -11.44 -0.28 9.70
CA ASP A 91 -12.12 -1.51 9.31
C ASP A 91 -13.28 -1.28 8.31
N ASN A 92 -13.89 -2.37 7.87
CA ASN A 92 -15.04 -2.37 6.96
C ASN A 92 -16.30 -1.69 7.52
N ASN A 93 -16.37 -1.48 8.84
CA ASN A 93 -17.44 -0.74 9.51
C ASN A 93 -17.06 0.74 9.70
N PHE A 94 -15.93 1.17 9.13
CA PHE A 94 -15.35 2.49 9.28
C PHE A 94 -15.02 2.85 10.73
N LYS A 95 -14.68 1.85 11.55
CA LYS A 95 -14.15 2.03 12.89
C LYS A 95 -12.64 2.26 12.78
N VAL A 96 -12.18 3.34 13.41
CA VAL A 96 -10.76 3.71 13.46
C VAL A 96 -10.11 3.04 14.66
N SER A 97 -8.98 2.40 14.43
CA SER A 97 -8.03 1.95 15.45
C SER A 97 -6.69 2.63 15.20
N GLU A 98 -5.96 2.94 16.27
CA GLU A 98 -4.65 3.58 16.22
C GLU A 98 -3.63 2.64 16.88
N GLU A 99 -2.50 2.42 16.22
CA GLU A 99 -1.32 1.78 16.77
C GLU A 99 -0.19 2.81 16.82
N LYS A 100 0.47 2.95 17.99
CA LYS A 100 1.74 3.67 18.07
C LYS A 100 2.84 2.77 17.55
N VAL A 101 3.63 3.29 16.62
CA VAL A 101 4.79 2.62 16.05
C VAL A 101 6.07 3.34 16.48
N ASP A 102 7.22 2.70 16.34
CA ASP A 102 8.49 3.28 16.77
C ASP A 102 8.90 4.45 15.87
N ASP A 103 8.66 4.30 14.56
CA ASP A 103 9.09 5.22 13.52
C ASP A 103 7.90 5.68 12.66
N GLY A 104 7.92 6.94 12.23
CA GLY A 104 6.97 7.48 11.26
C GLY A 104 7.24 6.94 9.85
N ALA A 105 6.20 6.44 9.20
CA ALA A 105 6.31 5.79 7.89
C ALA A 105 5.91 6.74 6.76
N SER A 106 6.72 6.76 5.70
CA SER A 106 6.44 7.51 4.48
C SER A 106 5.60 6.69 3.49
N PHE A 107 5.61 5.36 3.61
CA PHE A 107 4.93 4.48 2.68
C PHE A 107 4.39 3.21 3.34
N VAL A 108 3.23 2.74 2.88
CA VAL A 108 2.70 1.41 3.21
C VAL A 108 2.09 0.74 1.98
N ARG A 109 2.37 -0.56 1.82
CA ARG A 109 1.72 -1.44 0.84
C ARG A 109 1.34 -2.74 1.53
N THR A 110 0.06 -3.06 1.53
CA THR A 110 -0.44 -4.33 2.07
C THR A 110 -1.00 -5.20 0.94
N LYS A 111 -0.55 -6.46 0.86
CA LYS A 111 -1.08 -7.51 -0.02
C LYS A 111 -1.47 -8.72 0.84
N LYS A 112 -2.17 -9.69 0.24
CA LYS A 112 -2.60 -10.91 0.97
C LYS A 112 -1.42 -11.67 1.60
N ASN A 113 -0.23 -11.56 0.99
CA ASN A 113 0.99 -12.27 1.35
C ASN A 113 2.04 -11.38 2.03
N GLY A 114 1.64 -10.25 2.63
CA GLY A 114 2.51 -9.45 3.48
C GLY A 114 2.18 -7.96 3.54
N GLN A 115 2.94 -7.23 4.33
CA GLN A 115 2.88 -5.77 4.45
C GLN A 115 4.30 -5.21 4.37
N LEU A 116 4.49 -4.29 3.42
CA LEU A 116 5.69 -3.49 3.24
C LEU A 116 5.46 -2.10 3.83
N ILE A 117 6.39 -1.63 4.65
CA ILE A 117 6.41 -0.26 5.17
C ILE A 117 7.80 0.32 4.90
N LEU A 118 7.86 1.56 4.43
CA LEU A 118 9.12 2.29 4.26
C LEU A 118 9.16 3.44 5.26
N PHE A 119 10.30 3.56 5.95
CA PHE A 119 10.55 4.60 6.92
C PHE A 119 11.69 5.48 6.43
N ASN A 120 11.40 6.78 6.27
CA ASN A 120 12.40 7.79 6.02
C ASN A 120 12.80 8.44 7.35
N LEU A 121 13.74 7.80 8.05
CA LEU A 121 14.15 8.14 9.40
C LEU A 121 14.92 9.47 9.45
N PRO A 122 14.76 10.26 10.53
CA PRO A 122 15.54 11.47 10.70
C PRO A 122 17.05 11.17 10.79
N ARG A 123 17.85 11.93 10.04
CA ARG A 123 19.31 11.84 10.09
C ARG A 123 19.82 12.28 11.47
N ASN A 124 20.42 11.36 12.22
CA ASN A 124 20.96 11.64 13.55
C ASN A 124 22.11 10.66 13.92
N LYS A 125 22.70 10.81 15.11
CA LYS A 125 23.84 9.98 15.56
C LYS A 125 23.51 8.49 15.70
N ILE A 126 22.24 8.13 15.88
CA ILE A 126 21.77 6.74 16.09
C ILE A 126 21.44 6.10 14.74
N ASN A 127 20.64 6.78 13.92
CA ASN A 127 20.15 6.27 12.64
C ASN A 127 21.18 6.41 11.52
N GLY A 128 22.16 7.31 11.65
CA GLY A 128 23.00 7.71 10.53
C GLY A 128 22.15 8.32 9.42
N ASP A 129 22.51 8.02 8.17
CA ASP A 129 21.69 8.31 6.99
C ASP A 129 21.09 7.00 6.46
N ASN A 130 20.38 6.29 7.33
CA ASN A 130 19.77 5.00 7.00
C ASN A 130 18.26 5.14 6.94
N ASN A 131 17.68 4.61 5.88
CA ASN A 131 16.23 4.49 5.74
C ASN A 131 15.83 3.02 5.68
N ARG A 132 14.69 2.71 6.29
CA ARG A 132 14.38 1.34 6.69
C ARG A 132 13.26 0.77 5.86
N VAL A 133 13.53 -0.38 5.26
CA VAL A 133 12.53 -1.26 4.68
C VAL A 133 12.06 -2.22 5.75
N TYR A 134 10.78 -2.20 6.08
CA TYR A 134 10.14 -3.16 6.97
C TYR A 134 9.19 -4.03 6.18
N PHE A 135 9.22 -5.33 6.47
CA PHE A 135 8.29 -6.28 5.89
C PHE A 135 7.76 -7.22 6.95
N SER A 136 6.44 -7.41 6.95
CA SER A 136 5.79 -8.42 7.79
C SER A 136 4.98 -9.42 6.99
N HIS A 137 5.10 -10.70 7.35
CA HIS A 137 4.32 -11.80 6.78
C HIS A 137 4.26 -12.96 7.76
N ASN A 138 3.08 -13.55 7.97
CA ASN A 138 2.85 -14.68 8.89
C ASN A 138 3.47 -14.46 10.28
N ASN A 139 3.23 -13.29 10.87
CA ASN A 139 3.78 -12.85 12.17
C ASN A 139 5.31 -12.74 12.24
N LYS A 140 6.04 -12.97 11.16
CA LYS A 140 7.47 -12.64 11.06
C LYS A 140 7.62 -11.21 10.60
N LYS A 141 8.47 -10.46 11.30
CA LYS A 141 8.82 -9.07 11.02
C LYS A 141 10.31 -9.02 10.70
N ASN A 142 10.68 -8.40 9.57
CA ASN A 142 12.07 -8.21 9.19
C ASN A 142 12.30 -6.75 8.81
N THR A 143 13.53 -6.27 9.05
CA THR A 143 13.97 -4.93 8.72
C THR A 143 15.32 -4.96 8.00
N LEU A 144 15.50 -4.03 7.06
CA LEU A 144 16.71 -3.86 6.29
C LEU A 144 16.91 -2.36 6.08
N ASP A 145 18.08 -1.87 6.46
CA ASP A 145 18.43 -0.47 6.31
C ASP A 145 19.15 -0.26 4.97
N ILE A 146 18.71 0.73 4.19
CA ILE A 146 19.36 1.22 2.97
C ILE A 146 19.99 2.57 3.28
N LYS A 147 21.32 2.63 3.15
CA LYS A 147 22.12 3.79 3.50
C LYS A 147 22.07 4.86 2.41
N ASN A 148 22.28 6.11 2.82
CA ASN A 148 22.38 7.30 1.97
C ASN A 148 21.26 7.32 0.93
N SER A 149 20.02 7.15 1.36
CA SER A 149 18.89 6.99 0.44
C SER A 149 17.66 7.73 0.92
N LEU A 150 16.66 7.91 0.08
CA LEU A 150 15.29 8.27 0.46
C LEU A 150 14.37 7.23 -0.18
N LEU A 151 13.61 6.50 0.63
CA LEU A 151 12.71 5.46 0.15
C LEU A 151 11.40 6.10 -0.29
N LEU A 152 11.01 5.90 -1.54
CA LEU A 152 9.87 6.62 -2.14
C LEU A 152 8.62 5.73 -2.16
N CYS A 153 8.73 4.57 -2.80
CA CYS A 153 7.62 3.63 -2.93
C CYS A 153 8.15 2.23 -3.21
N GLY A 154 7.28 1.24 -3.11
CA GLY A 154 7.66 -0.12 -3.44
C GLY A 154 6.48 -1.04 -3.64
N ASP A 155 6.80 -2.23 -4.12
CA ASP A 155 5.88 -3.35 -4.18
C ASP A 155 6.62 -4.67 -3.98
N PHE A 156 5.90 -5.79 -3.91
CA PHE A 156 6.50 -7.09 -3.69
C PHE A 156 5.69 -8.22 -4.33
N ASP A 157 6.40 -9.29 -4.65
CA ASP A 157 5.87 -10.59 -5.07
C ASP A 157 6.26 -11.66 -4.03
N ASN A 158 6.13 -12.95 -4.35
CA ASN A 158 6.46 -14.04 -3.42
C ASN A 158 7.96 -14.19 -3.10
N LYS A 159 8.86 -13.73 -3.98
CA LYS A 159 10.32 -13.94 -3.90
C LYS A 159 11.05 -12.66 -3.48
N TYR A 160 10.63 -11.51 -3.98
CA TYR A 160 11.33 -10.24 -3.83
C TYR A 160 10.43 -9.10 -3.35
N ILE A 161 11.07 -8.14 -2.70
CA ILE A 161 10.56 -6.80 -2.45
C ILE A 161 11.34 -5.84 -3.36
N TYR A 162 10.60 -4.96 -4.02
CA TYR A 162 11.09 -3.96 -4.94
C TYR A 162 10.84 -2.58 -4.32
N VAL A 163 11.91 -1.85 -4.04
CA VAL A 163 11.81 -0.50 -3.47
C VAL A 163 12.48 0.46 -4.41
N VAL A 164 11.76 1.51 -4.81
CA VAL A 164 12.32 2.62 -5.55
C VAL A 164 12.66 3.72 -4.56
N GLY A 165 13.89 4.23 -4.64
CA GLY A 165 14.38 5.30 -3.79
C GLY A 165 15.37 6.21 -4.50
N ALA A 166 15.58 7.41 -3.96
CA ALA A 166 16.71 8.25 -4.34
C ALA A 166 17.95 7.83 -3.52
N LYS A 167 19.14 7.84 -4.10
CA LYS A 167 20.41 7.61 -3.43
C LYS A 167 21.22 8.91 -3.47
N PHE A 168 21.85 9.23 -2.34
CA PHE A 168 22.66 10.43 -2.15
C PHE A 168 24.12 10.08 -2.38
N ASP A 169 24.68 10.57 -3.48
CA ASP A 169 26.14 10.53 -3.70
C ASP A 169 26.81 11.75 -3.04
N SER A 170 26.07 12.85 -2.91
CA SER A 170 26.43 14.05 -2.15
C SER A 170 25.16 14.79 -1.69
N ASP A 171 25.30 15.88 -0.92
CA ASP A 171 24.14 16.67 -0.42
C ASP A 171 23.28 17.28 -1.56
N THR A 172 23.81 17.37 -2.78
CA THR A 172 23.14 18.01 -3.93
C THR A 172 22.89 17.07 -5.09
N ASP A 173 23.47 15.87 -5.08
CA ASP A 173 23.35 14.93 -6.19
C ASP A 173 22.54 13.71 -5.77
N THR A 174 21.43 13.51 -6.47
CA THR A 174 20.45 12.47 -6.17
C THR A 174 20.16 11.67 -7.42
N GLU A 175 20.33 10.36 -7.29
CA GLU A 175 20.07 9.43 -8.38
C GLU A 175 18.97 8.45 -7.96
N THR A 176 18.07 8.10 -8.88
CA THR A 176 17.00 7.16 -8.56
C THR A 176 17.48 5.73 -8.77
N TYR A 177 17.20 4.85 -7.80
CA TYR A 177 17.56 3.45 -7.82
C TYR A 177 16.34 2.56 -7.53
N LEU A 178 16.34 1.38 -8.16
CA LEU A 178 15.52 0.25 -7.81
C LEU A 178 16.35 -0.72 -6.94
N PHE A 179 15.96 -0.86 -5.69
CA PHE A 179 16.50 -1.82 -4.73
C PHE A 179 15.67 -3.10 -4.76
N ILE A 180 16.33 -4.25 -4.96
CA ILE A 180 15.68 -5.55 -4.99
C ILE A 180 16.16 -6.34 -3.78
N ILE A 181 15.22 -6.76 -2.94
CA ILE A 181 15.48 -7.41 -1.65
C ILE A 181 14.88 -8.81 -1.70
N ASP A 182 15.67 -9.82 -1.36
CA ASP A 182 15.18 -11.19 -1.25
C ASP A 182 14.34 -11.39 0.00
N ARG A 183 13.11 -11.90 -0.15
CA ARG A 183 12.17 -12.09 0.96
C ARG A 183 12.58 -13.21 1.92
N SER A 184 13.34 -14.19 1.46
CA SER A 184 13.67 -15.39 2.25
C SER A 184 14.76 -15.11 3.28
N ASN A 185 15.77 -14.32 2.91
CA ASN A 185 16.91 -13.98 3.76
C ASN A 185 16.98 -12.50 4.15
N PHE A 186 16.06 -11.68 3.62
CA PHE A 186 15.94 -10.24 3.88
C PHE A 186 17.22 -9.44 3.59
N LYS A 187 17.91 -9.79 2.50
CA LYS A 187 19.11 -9.08 2.02
C LYS A 187 18.85 -8.36 0.71
N LEU A 188 19.51 -7.22 0.56
CA LEU A 188 19.61 -6.54 -0.72
C LEU A 188 20.40 -7.42 -1.68
N VAL A 189 19.77 -7.82 -2.78
CA VAL A 189 20.38 -8.67 -3.81
C VAL A 189 20.85 -7.88 -5.02
N GLU A 190 20.23 -6.73 -5.28
CA GLU A 190 20.56 -5.92 -6.44
C GLU A 190 20.15 -4.46 -6.24
N GLU A 191 20.96 -3.55 -6.78
CA GLU A 191 20.66 -2.13 -6.91
C GLU A 191 20.77 -1.77 -8.40
N LYS A 192 19.69 -1.23 -8.98
CA LYS A 192 19.67 -0.80 -10.39
C LYS A 192 19.46 0.70 -10.46
N LYS A 193 20.44 1.41 -11.01
CA LYS A 193 20.29 2.82 -11.35
C LYS A 193 19.19 2.98 -12.40
N MET A 194 18.25 3.88 -12.15
CA MET A 194 17.20 4.25 -13.07
C MET A 194 17.67 5.37 -14.02
N PRO A 195 16.97 5.62 -15.14
CA PRO A 195 17.27 6.75 -16.00
C PRO A 195 17.30 8.07 -15.23
N THR A 196 18.14 9.01 -15.66
CA THR A 196 18.25 10.34 -15.04
C THR A 196 16.98 11.15 -15.23
N ASN A 197 16.75 12.14 -14.37
CA ASN A 197 15.61 13.07 -14.43
C ASN A 197 14.23 12.40 -14.30
N VAL A 198 14.16 11.21 -13.70
CA VAL A 198 12.90 10.57 -13.36
C VAL A 198 12.46 10.98 -11.97
N ARG A 199 11.24 11.52 -11.85
CA ARG A 199 10.61 11.75 -10.55
C ARG A 199 9.55 10.70 -10.31
N VAL A 200 9.87 9.71 -9.49
CA VAL A 200 8.98 8.58 -9.22
C VAL A 200 7.84 8.99 -8.28
N ILE A 201 6.63 8.58 -8.62
CA ILE A 201 5.40 8.86 -7.88
C ILE A 201 4.93 7.60 -7.15
N SER A 202 4.90 6.46 -7.85
CA SER A 202 4.38 5.21 -7.30
C SER A 202 4.91 3.99 -8.06
N THR A 203 4.77 2.82 -7.46
CA THR A 203 5.00 1.54 -8.12
C THR A 203 3.83 0.60 -7.94
N GLU A 204 3.59 -0.23 -8.95
CA GLU A 204 2.61 -1.30 -8.90
C GLU A 204 3.07 -2.53 -9.69
N LEU A 205 2.96 -3.71 -9.09
CA LEU A 205 3.28 -4.97 -9.73
C LEU A 205 2.03 -5.55 -10.41
N ILE A 206 2.05 -5.62 -11.73
CA ILE A 206 0.97 -6.15 -12.58
C ILE A 206 1.59 -7.08 -13.62
N ASP A 207 1.03 -8.28 -13.80
CA ASP A 207 1.43 -9.24 -14.84
C ASP A 207 2.95 -9.45 -14.97
N ASN A 208 3.61 -9.69 -13.83
CA ASN A 208 5.06 -9.88 -13.71
C ASN A 208 5.89 -8.69 -14.21
N LYS A 209 5.34 -7.48 -14.17
CA LYS A 209 6.06 -6.24 -14.39
C LYS A 209 5.83 -5.32 -13.22
N LEU A 210 6.92 -4.75 -12.72
CA LEU A 210 6.84 -3.63 -11.78
C LEU A 210 6.73 -2.35 -12.59
N PHE A 211 5.53 -1.82 -12.71
CA PHE A 211 5.28 -0.51 -13.30
C PHE A 211 5.74 0.58 -12.34
N ILE A 212 6.46 1.57 -12.88
CA ILE A 212 7.00 2.69 -12.12
C ILE A 212 6.42 3.97 -12.71
N SER A 213 5.50 4.58 -11.98
CA SER A 213 4.89 5.85 -12.36
C SER A 213 5.85 6.98 -12.11
N VAL A 214 6.01 7.85 -13.10
CA VAL A 214 6.89 9.01 -13.09
C VAL A 214 6.11 10.27 -13.43
N ASP A 215 6.60 11.44 -13.04
CA ASP A 215 5.97 12.71 -13.40
C ASP A 215 5.97 12.94 -14.92
N THR A 216 5.11 13.83 -15.38
CA THR A 216 4.81 14.05 -16.82
C THR A 216 5.95 14.66 -17.63
N LYS A 217 7.16 14.76 -17.07
CA LYS A 217 8.34 15.30 -17.75
C LYS A 217 9.05 14.27 -18.63
N VAL A 218 8.58 13.02 -18.63
CA VAL A 218 9.15 11.90 -19.39
C VAL A 218 8.08 11.29 -20.29
N ASP A 219 8.40 11.15 -21.58
CA ASP A 219 7.50 10.66 -22.63
C ASP A 219 7.46 9.12 -22.75
N TYR A 220 7.79 8.40 -21.68
CA TYR A 220 7.85 6.93 -21.70
C TYR A 220 7.32 6.31 -20.41
N PHE A 221 6.74 5.11 -20.55
CA PHE A 221 6.37 4.27 -19.42
C PHE A 221 7.58 3.48 -18.94
N LEU A 222 7.82 3.50 -17.62
CA LEU A 222 8.86 2.69 -17.00
C LEU A 222 8.25 1.42 -16.42
N TYR A 223 8.87 0.29 -16.75
CA TYR A 223 8.61 -0.96 -16.06
C TYR A 223 9.89 -1.75 -15.89
N TYR A 224 9.88 -2.64 -14.90
CA TYR A 224 10.92 -3.63 -14.67
C TYR A 224 10.30 -5.02 -14.81
N ASP A 225 10.82 -5.82 -15.74
CA ASP A 225 10.38 -7.21 -15.91
C ASP A 225 10.97 -8.09 -14.79
N ILE A 226 10.11 -8.79 -14.06
CA ILE A 226 10.53 -9.64 -12.93
C ILE A 226 10.74 -11.10 -13.31
N LEU A 227 10.34 -11.52 -14.53
CA LEU A 227 10.47 -12.93 -14.98
C LEU A 227 11.91 -13.34 -15.29
N ASP A 228 12.78 -12.38 -15.60
CA ASP A 228 14.18 -12.67 -15.94
C ASP A 228 15.03 -13.10 -14.75
N LYS A 229 14.47 -13.13 -13.52
CA LYS A 229 15.14 -13.67 -12.32
C LYS A 229 14.79 -15.14 -12.08
N LYS A 230 15.22 -16.02 -12.99
CA LYS A 230 15.31 -17.46 -12.73
C LYS A 230 16.28 -17.72 -11.58
#